data_AF-A0A953DJX1-F1
#
_entry.id   AF-A0A953DJX1-F1
#
_cell.length_a   1.000
_cell.length_b   1.000
_cell.length_c   1.000
_cell.angle_alpha   90.00
_cell.angle_beta   90.00
_cell.angle_gamma   90.00
#
_symmetry.space_group_name_H-M   'P 1'
#
loop_
_entity.id
_entity.type
_entity.pdbx_description
1 polymer ?
#
loop_
_entity_poly.entity_id
_entity_poly.type
_entity_poly.pdbx_seq_one_letter_code
_entity_poly.pdbx_strand_id
1 'polypeptide(L)' 'MFGPPSLSKFLVLVLIVAIVWGAFRLLGRLQAAREEEARRMARQARAKVAKAEDMVLCRSCGAYYAASVHHECAPGGGRG' A
#
# COMPACT_ATOMS: atom_id res chain seq x y z
N MET A 1 -28.09 -26.55 -44.32
CA MET A 1 -27.33 -25.64 -45.22
C MET A 1 -26.19 -24.93 -44.47
N PHE A 2 -25.37 -25.66 -43.71
CA PHE A 2 -24.26 -25.07 -42.93
C PHE A 2 -22.96 -25.80 -43.28
N GLY A 3 -22.43 -25.53 -44.47
CA GLY A 3 -21.04 -25.90 -44.78
C GLY A 3 -20.12 -24.95 -44.01
N PRO A 4 -19.22 -25.43 -43.14
CA PRO A 4 -18.35 -24.54 -42.40
C PRO A 4 -17.45 -23.78 -43.39
N PRO A 5 -17.54 -22.44 -43.46
CA PRO A 5 -16.73 -21.68 -44.39
C PRO A 5 -15.27 -21.72 -43.91
N SER A 6 -14.43 -22.55 -44.55
CA SER A 6 -12.97 -22.46 -44.51
C SER A 6 -12.34 -22.44 -43.11
N LEU A 7 -11.84 -23.58 -42.63
CA LEU A 7 -11.03 -23.72 -41.39
C LEU A 7 -9.95 -22.64 -41.22
N SER A 8 -9.40 -22.15 -42.32
CA SER A 8 -8.42 -21.05 -42.33
C SER A 8 -8.95 -19.77 -41.69
N LYS A 9 -10.21 -19.39 -41.96
CA LYS A 9 -10.82 -18.17 -41.37
C LYS A 9 -11.03 -18.28 -39.86
N PHE A 10 -11.33 -19.48 -39.37
CA PHE A 10 -11.48 -19.73 -37.93
C PHE A 10 -10.13 -19.71 -37.20
N LEU A 11 -9.07 -20.25 -37.81
CA LEU A 11 -7.72 -20.19 -37.27
C LEU A 11 -7.25 -18.75 -37.06
N VAL A 12 -7.46 -17.88 -38.05
CA VAL A 12 -7.10 -16.46 -37.95
C VAL A 12 -7.93 -15.76 -36.86
N LEU A 13 -9.23 -16.04 -36.78
CA LEU A 13 -10.09 -15.48 -35.74
C LEU A 13 -9.60 -15.86 -34.33
N VAL A 14 -9.33 -17.15 -34.10
CA VAL A 14 -8.83 -17.66 -32.81
C VAL A 14 -7.45 -17.09 -32.50
N LEU A 15 -6.58 -16.94 -33.50
CA LEU A 15 -5.27 -16.33 -33.34
C LEU A 15 -5.37 -14.87 -32.86
N ILE A 16 -6.23 -14.07 -33.49
CA ILE A 16 -6.43 -12.66 -33.09
C ILE A 16 -6.98 -12.58 -31.67
N VAL A 17 -7.97 -13.41 -31.33
CA VAL A 17 -8.54 -13.47 -29.97
C VAL A 17 -7.45 -13.86 -28.95
N ALA A 18 -6.60 -14.83 -29.27
CA ALA A 18 -5.51 -15.26 -28.40
C ALA A 18 -4.47 -14.14 -28.18
N ILE A 19 -4.15 -13.37 -29.22
CA ILE A 19 -3.23 -12.22 -29.12
C ILE A 19 -3.81 -11.14 -28.20
N VAL A 20 -5.07 -10.73 -28.44
CA VAL A 20 -5.74 -9.71 -27.62
C VAL A 20 -5.89 -10.18 -26.17
N TRP A 21 -6.27 -11.44 -25.97
CA TRP A 21 -6.34 -12.05 -24.64
C TRP A 21 -4.99 -12.07 -23.95
N GLY A 22 -3.93 -12.46 -24.64
CA GLY A 22 -2.56 -12.43 -24.12
C GLY A 22 -2.13 -11.04 -23.69
N ALA A 23 -2.39 -10.02 -24.52
CA ALA A 23 -2.10 -8.63 -24.21
C ALA A 23 -2.87 -8.13 -22.97
N PHE A 24 -4.18 -8.40 -22.90
CA PHE A 24 -5.01 -8.06 -21.74
C PHE A 24 -4.57 -8.78 -20.46
N ARG A 25 -4.26 -10.08 -20.56
CA ARG A 25 -3.79 -10.93 -19.46
C ARG A 25 -2.47 -10.44 -18.90
N LEU A 26 -1.56 -10.00 -19.76
CA LEU A 26 -0.27 -9.42 -19.37
C LEU A 26 -0.44 -8.09 -18.62
N LEU A 27 -1.34 -7.23 -19.09
CA LEU A 27 -1.66 -5.95 -18.43
C LEU A 27 -2.30 -6.17 -17.04
N GLY A 28 -3.16 -7.18 -16.88
CA GLY A 28 -3.75 -7.53 -15.58
C GLY A 28 -2.72 -7.98 -14.54
N ARG A 29 -1.63 -8.67 -14.95
CA ARG A 29 -0.55 -9.08 -14.03
C ARG A 29 0.25 -7.89 -13.50
N LEU A 30 0.40 -6.83 -14.28
CA LEU A 30 1.08 -5.60 -13.85
C LEU A 30 0.26 -4.83 -12.80
N GLN A 31 -1.06 -4.86 -12.89
CA GLN A 31 -1.94 -4.24 -11.89
C GLN A 31 -1.91 -5.00 -10.55
N ALA A 32 -1.88 -6.34 -10.60
CA ALA A 32 -1.77 -7.17 -9.40
C ALA A 32 -0.50 -6.87 -8.58
N ALA A 33 0.63 -6.64 -9.26
CA ALA A 33 1.88 -6.25 -8.59
C ALA A 33 1.76 -4.89 -7.87
N ARG A 34 1.09 -3.91 -8.49
CA ARG A 34 0.85 -2.59 -7.87
C ARG A 34 -0.10 -2.67 -6.68
N GLU A 35 -1.10 -3.54 -6.74
CA GLU A 35 -2.04 -3.70 -5.62
C GLU A 35 -1.39 -4.35 -4.40
N GLU A 36 -0.46 -5.29 -4.60
CA GLU A 36 0.34 -5.84 -3.50
C GLU A 36 1.24 -4.78 -2.85
N GLU A 37 1.88 -3.91 -3.64
CA GLU A 37 2.67 -2.79 -3.12
C GLU A 37 1.81 -1.80 -2.35
N ALA A 38 0.64 -1.42 -2.89
CA ALA A 38 -0.32 -0.53 -2.22
C ALA A 38 -0.80 -1.14 -0.89
N ARG A 39 -1.11 -2.45 -0.85
CA ARG A 39 -1.50 -3.15 0.37
C ARG A 39 -0.35 -3.21 1.39
N ARG A 40 0.90 -3.40 0.95
CA ARG A 40 2.08 -3.37 1.83
C ARG A 40 2.30 -1.97 2.40
N MET A 41 2.23 -0.93 1.58
CA MET A 41 2.33 0.47 2.04
C MET A 41 1.22 0.83 3.02
N ALA A 42 -0.03 0.41 2.76
CA ALA A 42 -1.15 0.65 3.67
C ALA A 42 -0.95 -0.05 5.04
N ARG A 43 -0.43 -1.27 5.05
CA ARG A 43 -0.07 -1.98 6.30
C ARG A 43 1.06 -1.29 7.04
N GLN A 44 2.10 -0.85 6.35
CA GLN A 44 3.21 -0.10 6.95
C GLN A 44 2.77 1.26 7.49
N ALA A 45 1.90 1.97 6.79
CA ALA A 45 1.33 3.24 7.24
C ALA A 45 0.53 3.05 8.55
N ARG A 46 -0.32 2.03 8.62
CA ARG A 46 -1.05 1.67 9.86
C ARG A 46 -0.11 1.32 11.00
N ALA A 47 0.96 0.55 10.73
CA ALA A 47 1.95 0.21 11.75
C ALA A 47 2.75 1.43 12.23
N LYS A 48 3.06 2.39 11.35
CA LYS A 48 3.71 3.66 11.72
C LYS A 48 2.80 4.54 12.59
N VAL A 49 1.51 4.63 12.25
CA VAL A 49 0.53 5.35 13.07
C VAL A 49 0.37 4.69 14.45
N ALA A 50 0.35 3.36 14.52
CA ALA A 50 0.29 2.64 15.79
C ALA A 50 1.57 2.80 16.64
N LYS A 51 2.71 3.13 16.01
CA LYS A 51 3.99 3.42 16.68
C LYS A 51 4.21 4.92 16.93
N ALA A 52 3.29 5.78 16.47
CA ALA A 52 3.34 7.19 16.79
C ALA A 52 2.93 7.35 18.26
N GLU A 53 3.79 7.98 19.04
CA GLU A 53 3.60 8.15 20.47
C GLU A 53 3.30 9.62 20.76
N ASP A 54 2.28 9.87 21.59
CA ASP A 54 1.90 11.23 21.95
C ASP A 54 3.00 11.88 22.80
N MET A 55 3.40 13.09 22.42
CA MET A 55 4.32 13.90 23.21
C MET A 55 3.54 14.86 24.11
N VAL A 56 3.79 14.79 25.41
CA VAL A 56 3.10 15.60 26.43
C VAL A 56 4.06 16.64 26.97
N LEU A 57 3.57 17.88 27.17
CA LEU A 57 4.33 18.96 27.79
C LEU A 57 4.37 18.77 29.32
N CYS A 58 5.57 18.75 29.89
CA CYS A 58 5.76 18.79 31.33
C CYS A 58 5.42 20.19 31.87
N ARG A 59 4.46 20.28 32.81
CA ARG A 59 4.01 21.57 33.36
C ARG A 59 5.05 22.25 34.27
N SER A 60 5.94 21.49 34.89
CA SER A 60 6.96 22.00 35.82
C SER A 60 8.19 22.58 35.12
N CYS A 61 8.80 21.86 34.19
CA CYS A 61 10.01 22.32 33.46
C CYS A 61 9.76 22.75 32.01
N GLY A 62 8.61 22.43 31.42
CA GLY A 62 8.29 22.76 30.03
C GLY A 62 8.91 21.83 28.98
N ALA A 63 9.60 20.77 29.36
CA ALA A 63 10.12 19.77 28.43
C ALA A 63 8.99 18.89 27.88
N TYR A 64 9.12 18.45 26.63
CA TYR A 64 8.22 17.47 26.01
C TYR A 64 8.75 16.05 26.21
N TYR A 65 7.89 15.12 26.60
CA TYR A 65 8.23 13.71 26.79
C TYR A 65 7.17 12.80 26.18
N ALA A 66 7.55 11.57 25.83
CA ALA A 66 6.58 10.60 25.31
C ALA A 66 5.63 10.12 26.42
N ALA A 67 4.34 10.02 26.12
CA ALA A 67 3.31 9.66 27.10
C ALA A 67 3.51 8.28 27.75
N SER A 68 4.28 7.40 27.10
CA SER A 68 4.57 6.04 27.57
C SER A 68 5.62 5.99 28.68
N VAL A 69 6.43 7.05 28.86
CA VAL A 69 7.55 7.08 29.80
C VAL A 69 7.31 8.08 30.93
N HIS A 70 7.76 7.72 32.12
CA HIS A 70 7.80 8.66 33.24
C HIS A 70 8.87 9.72 32.98
N HIS A 71 8.49 10.98 33.14
CA HIS A 71 9.41 12.11 33.01
C HIS A 71 9.85 12.59 34.39
N GLU A 72 11.13 12.41 34.71
CA GLU A 72 11.76 13.00 35.89
C GLU A 72 12.31 14.39 35.57
N CYS A 73 11.75 15.40 36.26
CA CYS A 73 12.28 16.76 36.21
C CYS A 73 13.55 16.85 37.05
N ALA A 74 14.63 17.40 36.50
CA ALA A 74 15.79 17.73 37.30
C ALA A 74 15.43 18.79 38.37
N PRO A 75 15.81 18.58 39.64
CA PRO A 75 15.55 19.54 40.72
C PRO A 75 16.35 20.82 40.46
N GLY A 76 15.68 21.85 39.93
CA GLY A 76 16.28 23.13 39.56
C GLY A 76 15.73 23.76 38.27
N GLY A 77 14.98 23.00 37.46
CA GLY A 77 14.44 23.46 36.17
C GLY A 77 13.08 24.19 36.24
N GLY A 78 12.78 24.90 37.33
CA GLY A 78 11.56 25.68 37.47
C GLY A 78 11.69 27.04 36.78
N ARG A 79 10.89 27.28 35.73
CA ARG A 79 10.81 28.59 35.05
C ARG A 79 10.33 29.67 36.04
N GLY A 80 11.09 30.76 36.13
CA GLY A 80 10.62 32.03 36.68
C GLY A 80 9.59 32.70 35.78
#